data_AF-A0A7M3TWY0-F1
#
_entry.id   AF-A0A7M3TWY0-F1
#
_cell.length_a   1.000
_cell.length_b   1.000
_cell.length_c   1.000
_cell.angle_alpha   90.00
_cell.angle_beta   90.00
_cell.angle_gamma   90.00
#
_symmetry.space_group_name_H-M   'P 1'
#
loop_
_entity.id
_entity.type
_entity.pdbx_description
1 polymer ?
#
loop_
_entity_poly.entity_id
_entity_poly.type
_entity_poly.pdbx_seq_one_letter_code
_entity_poly.pdbx_strand_id
1 'polypeptide(L)'
;LPAADVDRVKEEIENAIGIPTDDAILISAKNGTNIEAVLEAIINKIPAPKVDENEKELKALVFDSYFDIYRGVIILVRIVSGSIKVDDEFKFMANGKKFGVIELGVRTPKELKKEELVAGEVGWIAASIRNAKDVSVGDTITLVANPAKVALSGYKKLKPVVYT
;
A
#
# COMPACT_ATOMS: atom_id res chain seq x y z
N LEU A 1 -30.47 -9.67 -10.74
CA LEU A 1 -30.62 -9.12 -9.37
C LEU A 1 -31.82 -8.18 -9.43
N PRO A 2 -33.00 -8.58 -8.95
CA PRO A 2 -34.24 -7.85 -9.24
C PRO A 2 -34.43 -6.57 -8.41
N ALA A 3 -33.61 -6.33 -7.38
CA ALA A 3 -33.74 -5.20 -6.47
C ALA A 3 -32.70 -4.08 -6.70
N ALA A 4 -31.96 -4.12 -7.81
CA ALA A 4 -31.00 -3.06 -8.12
C ALA A 4 -31.73 -1.82 -8.65
N ASP A 5 -31.57 -0.70 -7.96
CA ASP A 5 -32.14 0.60 -8.33
C ASP A 5 -30.98 1.58 -8.57
N VAL A 6 -30.60 1.73 -9.83
CA VAL A 6 -29.39 2.49 -10.23
C VAL A 6 -29.62 3.99 -10.10
N ASP A 7 -30.77 4.48 -10.55
CA ASP A 7 -31.05 5.92 -10.62
C ASP A 7 -31.12 6.52 -9.22
N ARG A 8 -31.78 5.82 -8.29
CA ARG A 8 -31.82 6.23 -6.89
C ARG A 8 -30.42 6.30 -6.27
N VAL A 9 -29.57 5.29 -6.50
CA VAL A 9 -28.20 5.26 -5.93
C VAL A 9 -27.33 6.37 -6.51
N LYS A 10 -27.48 6.70 -7.79
CA LYS A 10 -26.80 7.84 -8.41
C LYS A 10 -27.17 9.15 -7.72
N GLU A 11 -28.46 9.38 -7.52
CA GLU A 11 -28.95 10.57 -6.79
C GLU A 11 -28.43 10.61 -5.34
N GLU A 12 -28.41 9.47 -4.63
CA GLU A 12 -27.86 9.39 -3.28
C GLU A 12 -26.36 9.74 -3.23
N ILE A 13 -25.56 9.29 -4.22
CA ILE A 13 -24.13 9.63 -4.30
C ILE A 13 -23.93 11.13 -4.53
N GLU A 14 -24.68 11.73 -5.45
CA GLU A 14 -24.59 13.17 -5.73
C GLU A 14 -25.00 14.01 -4.52
N ASN A 15 -26.11 13.66 -3.89
CA ASN A 15 -26.65 14.45 -2.78
C ASN A 15 -25.88 14.25 -1.47
N ALA A 16 -25.43 13.02 -1.17
CA ALA A 16 -24.78 12.72 0.11
C ALA A 16 -23.25 12.88 0.08
N ILE A 17 -22.60 12.51 -1.03
CA ILE A 17 -21.13 12.54 -1.16
C ILE A 17 -20.67 13.76 -1.97
N GLY A 18 -21.51 14.27 -2.89
CA GLY A 18 -21.16 15.43 -3.73
C GLY A 18 -20.29 15.06 -4.92
N ILE A 19 -20.33 13.81 -5.38
CA ILE A 19 -19.55 13.33 -6.54
C ILE A 19 -20.49 13.17 -7.74
N PRO A 20 -20.19 13.76 -8.91
CA PRO A 20 -21.03 13.62 -10.10
C PRO A 20 -21.05 12.17 -10.59
N THR A 21 -22.25 11.69 -10.96
CA THR A 21 -22.46 10.28 -11.34
C THR A 21 -22.71 10.07 -12.84
N ASP A 22 -22.48 11.11 -13.65
CA ASP A 22 -22.58 11.05 -15.11
C ASP A 22 -21.69 9.93 -15.68
N ASP A 23 -20.46 9.83 -15.18
CA ASP A 23 -19.47 8.84 -15.58
C ASP A 23 -19.49 7.55 -14.73
N ALA A 24 -20.54 7.33 -13.94
CA ALA A 24 -20.61 6.16 -13.07
C ALA A 24 -20.74 4.87 -13.91
N ILE A 25 -19.78 3.96 -13.73
CA ILE A 25 -19.71 2.70 -14.46
C ILE A 25 -20.67 1.70 -13.82
N LEU A 26 -21.69 1.29 -14.57
CA LEU A 26 -22.67 0.30 -14.12
C LEU A 26 -22.11 -1.10 -14.31
N ILE A 27 -21.70 -1.75 -13.23
CA ILE A 27 -21.06 -3.08 -13.27
C ILE A 27 -21.86 -4.15 -12.54
N SER A 28 -21.63 -5.41 -12.92
CA SER A 28 -22.12 -6.57 -12.16
C SER A 28 -21.00 -7.59 -11.96
N ALA A 29 -20.42 -7.61 -10.76
CA ALA A 29 -19.36 -8.56 -10.40
C ALA A 29 -19.82 -10.04 -10.49
N LYS A 30 -21.10 -10.31 -10.22
CA LYS A 30 -21.67 -11.67 -10.32
C LYS A 30 -21.82 -12.15 -11.77
N ASN A 31 -22.28 -11.26 -12.65
CA ASN A 31 -22.57 -11.61 -14.04
C ASN A 31 -21.39 -11.33 -14.98
N GLY A 32 -20.30 -10.75 -14.49
CA GLY A 32 -19.16 -10.35 -15.30
C GLY A 32 -19.38 -9.10 -16.17
N THR A 33 -20.45 -8.35 -15.93
CA THR A 33 -20.85 -7.22 -16.78
C THR A 33 -19.97 -5.99 -16.51
N ASN A 34 -19.43 -5.39 -17.57
CA ASN A 34 -18.65 -4.12 -17.56
C ASN A 34 -17.39 -4.12 -16.68
N ILE A 35 -16.79 -5.29 -16.43
CA ILE A 35 -15.52 -5.39 -15.68
C ILE A 35 -14.39 -4.67 -16.43
N GLU A 36 -14.33 -4.82 -17.75
CA GLU A 36 -13.29 -4.20 -18.60
C GLU A 36 -13.34 -2.66 -18.56
N ALA A 37 -14.55 -2.09 -18.58
CA ALA A 37 -14.75 -0.64 -18.45
C ALA A 37 -14.17 -0.08 -17.13
N VAL A 38 -14.20 -0.85 -16.04
CA VAL A 38 -13.58 -0.45 -14.76
C VAL A 38 -12.06 -0.43 -14.88
N LEU A 39 -11.46 -1.43 -15.54
CA LEU A 39 -10.01 -1.47 -15.75
C LEU A 39 -9.54 -0.31 -16.63
N GLU A 40 -10.27 -0.02 -17.70
CA GLU A 40 -9.99 1.14 -18.55
C GLU A 40 -10.12 2.46 -17.78
N ALA A 41 -11.17 2.61 -16.97
CA ALA A 41 -11.35 3.80 -16.16
C ALA A 41 -10.25 3.97 -15.10
N ILE A 42 -9.77 2.88 -14.50
CA ILE A 42 -8.62 2.92 -13.59
C ILE A 42 -7.39 3.46 -14.32
N ILE A 43 -7.10 2.97 -15.53
CA ILE A 43 -5.95 3.41 -16.33
C ILE A 43 -6.07 4.90 -16.72
N ASN A 44 -7.26 5.34 -17.13
CA ASN A 44 -7.47 6.68 -17.68
C ASN A 44 -7.69 7.76 -16.60
N LYS A 45 -8.32 7.40 -15.47
CA LYS A 45 -8.70 8.37 -14.42
C LYS A 45 -7.72 8.41 -13.25
N ILE A 46 -7.01 7.31 -12.94
CA ILE A 46 -6.05 7.29 -11.84
C ILE A 46 -4.66 7.66 -12.38
N PRO A 47 -4.05 8.78 -11.92
CA PRO A 47 -2.74 9.15 -12.38
C PRO A 47 -1.69 8.14 -11.92
N ALA A 48 -0.68 7.92 -12.77
CA ALA A 48 0.49 7.14 -12.41
C ALA A 48 1.19 7.73 -11.15
N PRO A 49 1.85 6.89 -10.33
CA PRO A 49 2.59 7.37 -9.17
C PRO A 49 3.65 8.38 -9.61
N LYS A 50 3.74 9.51 -8.90
CA LYS A 50 4.80 10.50 -9.12
C LYS A 50 6.10 9.95 -8.56
N VAL A 51 7.07 9.70 -9.43
CA VAL A 51 8.41 9.23 -9.06
C VAL A 51 9.41 10.32 -9.44
N ASP A 52 10.18 10.81 -8.47
CA ASP A 52 11.31 11.69 -8.71
C ASP A 52 12.58 10.85 -8.86
N GLU A 53 13.11 10.77 -10.08
CA GLU A 53 14.32 9.99 -10.40
C GLU A 53 15.57 10.50 -9.67
N ASN A 54 15.55 11.77 -9.21
CA ASN A 54 16.67 12.34 -8.46
C ASN A 54 16.63 11.94 -6.98
N GLU A 55 15.48 11.50 -6.46
CA GLU A 55 15.32 11.12 -5.06
C GLU A 55 15.74 9.66 -4.83
N LYS A 56 17.04 9.50 -4.54
CA LYS A 56 17.67 8.20 -4.29
C LYS A 56 17.51 7.70 -2.85
N GLU A 57 17.03 8.55 -1.94
CA GLU A 57 16.75 8.15 -0.56
C GLU A 57 15.50 7.27 -0.52
N LEU A 58 15.60 6.07 0.06
CA LEU A 58 14.46 5.17 0.19
C LEU A 58 13.42 5.77 1.15
N LYS A 59 12.20 5.96 0.65
CA LYS A 59 11.02 6.22 1.47
C LYS A 59 9.94 5.22 1.11
N ALA A 60 9.76 4.22 1.95
CA ALA A 60 8.72 3.21 1.81
C ALA A 60 7.65 3.38 2.90
N LEU A 61 6.40 3.52 2.50
CA LEU A 61 5.25 3.59 3.40
C LEU A 61 4.81 2.19 3.78
N VAL A 62 4.80 1.87 5.06
CA VAL A 62 4.16 0.65 5.58
C VAL A 62 2.66 0.93 5.68
N PHE A 63 1.83 0.25 4.88
CA PHE A 63 0.38 0.46 4.92
C PHE A 63 -0.37 -0.66 5.61
N ASP A 64 0.23 -1.85 5.72
CA ASP A 64 -0.35 -2.98 6.44
C ASP A 64 0.76 -4.00 6.81
N SER A 65 0.43 -4.96 7.67
CA SER A 65 1.31 -6.06 8.03
C SER A 65 0.52 -7.27 8.50
N TYR A 66 1.02 -8.47 8.23
CA TYR A 66 0.42 -9.70 8.74
C TYR A 66 1.50 -10.66 9.26
N PHE A 67 1.10 -11.63 10.08
CA PHE A 67 2.02 -12.61 10.64
C PHE A 67 2.02 -13.89 9.81
N ASP A 68 3.21 -14.34 9.42
CA ASP A 68 3.48 -15.63 8.79
C ASP A 68 4.25 -16.51 9.79
N ILE A 69 3.85 -17.77 9.91
CA ILE A 69 4.40 -18.70 10.91
C ILE A 69 5.88 -18.99 10.68
N TYR A 70 6.34 -18.97 9.42
CA TYR A 70 7.72 -19.30 9.04
C TYR A 70 8.58 -18.05 8.88
N ARG A 71 8.00 -16.99 8.32
CA ARG A 71 8.74 -15.77 7.94
C ARG A 71 8.63 -14.64 8.98
N GLY A 72 7.79 -14.82 10.00
CA GLY A 72 7.48 -13.79 10.98
C GLY A 72 6.53 -12.72 10.43
N VAL A 73 6.65 -11.48 10.92
CA VAL A 73 5.82 -10.38 10.43
C VAL A 73 6.26 -9.99 9.03
N ILE A 74 5.33 -10.11 8.07
CA ILE A 74 5.46 -9.62 6.72
C ILE A 74 4.85 -8.23 6.66
N ILE A 75 5.63 -7.28 6.15
CA ILE A 75 5.21 -5.89 6.01
C ILE A 75 4.79 -5.64 4.57
N LEU A 76 3.66 -4.96 4.40
CA LEU A 76 3.16 -4.51 3.11
C LEU A 76 3.54 -3.06 2.93
N VAL A 77 4.28 -2.78 1.86
CA VAL A 77 4.90 -1.48 1.63
C VAL A 77 4.58 -0.92 0.26
N ARG A 78 4.47 0.41 0.21
CA ARG A 78 4.49 1.17 -1.04
C ARG A 78 5.79 1.95 -1.10
N ILE A 79 6.58 1.76 -2.14
CA ILE A 79 7.81 2.55 -2.35
C ILE A 79 7.42 3.89 -2.96
N VAL A 80 7.69 4.99 -2.25
CA VAL A 80 7.43 6.34 -2.74
C VAL A 80 8.64 6.88 -3.49
N SER A 81 9.84 6.67 -2.96
CA SER A 81 11.12 7.07 -3.56
C SER A 81 12.22 6.05 -3.27
N GLY A 82 13.28 6.07 -4.08
CA GLY A 82 14.41 5.14 -3.99
C GLY A 82 14.04 3.70 -4.34
N SER A 83 14.86 2.77 -3.84
CA SER A 83 14.64 1.34 -4.00
C SER A 83 15.15 0.55 -2.79
N ILE A 84 14.69 -0.69 -2.66
CA ILE A 84 15.12 -1.62 -1.61
C ILE A 84 15.33 -3.01 -2.22
N LYS A 85 16.44 -3.64 -1.85
CA LYS A 85 16.88 -4.94 -2.38
C LYS A 85 16.88 -6.02 -1.31
N VAL A 86 16.94 -7.27 -1.75
CA VAL A 86 17.28 -8.38 -0.86
C VAL A 86 18.68 -8.14 -0.28
N ASP A 87 18.87 -8.52 0.98
CA ASP A 87 20.07 -8.30 1.80
C ASP A 87 20.34 -6.84 2.22
N ASP A 88 19.49 -5.88 1.86
CA ASP A 88 19.59 -4.51 2.38
C ASP A 88 19.23 -4.46 3.87
N GLU A 89 19.91 -3.60 4.63
CA GLU A 89 19.47 -3.20 5.97
C GLU A 89 18.62 -1.93 5.90
N PHE A 90 17.41 -2.02 6.46
CA PHE A 90 16.50 -0.89 6.60
C PHE A 90 16.22 -0.58 8.07
N LYS A 91 15.67 0.61 8.31
CA LYS A 91 15.20 1.03 9.62
C LYS A 91 13.83 1.69 9.53
N PHE A 92 13.06 1.49 10.59
CA PHE A 92 11.82 2.22 10.82
C PHE A 92 12.15 3.63 11.34
N MET A 93 11.57 4.66 10.73
CA MET A 93 11.83 6.04 11.15
C MET A 93 11.16 6.40 12.47
N ALA A 94 10.01 5.76 12.82
CA ALA A 94 9.32 6.08 14.08
C ALA A 94 10.04 5.56 15.34
N ASN A 95 10.65 4.36 15.27
CA ASN A 95 11.26 3.72 16.45
C ASN A 95 12.78 3.46 16.31
N GLY A 96 13.36 3.70 15.13
CA GLY A 96 14.78 3.52 14.85
C GLY A 96 15.28 2.08 14.79
N LYS A 97 14.40 1.08 14.94
CA LYS A 97 14.77 -0.34 14.88
C LYS A 97 15.22 -0.71 13.46
N LYS A 98 16.27 -1.51 13.41
CA LYS A 98 16.91 -1.96 12.17
C LYS A 98 16.60 -3.42 11.91
N PHE A 99 16.39 -3.76 10.64
CA PHE A 99 16.16 -5.12 10.18
C PHE A 99 16.80 -5.32 8.80
N GLY A 100 17.19 -6.56 8.50
CA GLY A 100 17.69 -6.95 7.18
C GLY A 100 16.57 -7.53 6.33
N VAL A 101 16.55 -7.20 5.04
CA VAL A 101 15.60 -7.79 4.09
C VAL A 101 16.06 -9.19 3.74
N ILE A 102 15.23 -10.18 4.06
CA ILE A 102 15.50 -11.59 3.73
C ILE A 102 14.85 -11.93 2.40
N GLU A 103 13.60 -11.49 2.22
CA GLU A 103 12.86 -11.68 0.98
C GLU A 103 11.96 -10.46 0.75
N LEU A 104 11.75 -10.14 -0.51
CA LEU A 104 10.78 -9.14 -0.93
C LEU A 104 10.10 -9.58 -2.22
N GLY A 105 8.95 -8.98 -2.53
CA GLY A 105 8.25 -9.32 -3.75
C GLY A 105 6.96 -8.56 -3.95
N VAL A 106 6.23 -8.97 -4.99
CA VAL A 106 4.90 -8.46 -5.33
C VAL A 106 3.87 -9.60 -5.27
N ARG A 107 2.59 -9.28 -5.36
CA ARG A 107 1.51 -10.27 -5.40
C ARG A 107 0.73 -10.17 -6.70
N THR A 108 0.69 -11.26 -7.46
CA THR A 108 -0.01 -11.32 -8.74
C THR A 108 -0.63 -12.70 -9.02
N PRO A 109 -1.74 -13.11 -8.39
CA PRO A 109 -2.21 -12.85 -7.02
C PRO A 109 -1.45 -13.68 -5.96
N LYS A 110 -0.67 -14.68 -6.41
CA LYS A 110 0.30 -15.41 -5.59
C LYS A 110 1.53 -14.52 -5.35
N GLU A 111 2.29 -14.85 -4.31
CA GLU A 111 3.55 -14.16 -4.01
C GLU A 111 4.60 -14.48 -5.07
N LEU A 112 5.10 -13.43 -5.72
CA LEU A 112 6.20 -13.49 -6.67
C LEU A 112 7.39 -12.77 -6.05
N LYS A 113 8.46 -13.53 -5.78
CA LYS A 113 9.70 -12.99 -5.23
C LYS A 113 10.38 -12.12 -6.27
N LYS A 114 10.90 -10.97 -5.83
CA LYS A 114 11.74 -10.08 -6.62
C LYS A 114 13.07 -9.87 -5.90
N GLU A 115 14.05 -9.37 -6.63
CA GLU A 115 15.35 -8.98 -6.06
C GLU A 115 15.35 -7.53 -5.58
N GLU A 116 14.49 -6.69 -6.15
CA GLU A 116 14.37 -5.26 -5.84
C GLU A 116 12.91 -4.80 -5.94
N LEU A 117 12.52 -3.87 -5.06
CA LEU A 117 11.32 -3.04 -5.20
C LEU A 117 11.75 -1.59 -5.45
N VAL A 118 11.19 -0.96 -6.49
CA VAL A 118 11.52 0.41 -6.89
C VAL A 118 10.37 1.38 -6.65
N ALA A 119 10.67 2.68 -6.68
CA ALA A 119 9.67 3.74 -6.52
C ALA A 119 8.46 3.56 -7.44
N GLY A 120 7.27 3.71 -6.86
CA GLY A 120 5.98 3.47 -7.51
C GLY A 120 5.44 2.05 -7.31
N GLU A 121 6.27 1.08 -6.94
CA GLU A 121 5.83 -0.30 -6.71
C GLU A 121 5.19 -0.49 -5.33
N VAL A 122 4.28 -1.46 -5.28
CA VAL A 122 3.64 -1.94 -4.05
C VAL A 122 3.99 -3.41 -3.88
N GLY A 123 4.51 -3.77 -2.71
CA GLY A 123 5.04 -5.09 -2.47
C GLY A 123 5.01 -5.48 -1.00
N TRP A 124 5.66 -6.60 -0.72
CA TRP A 124 5.84 -7.14 0.62
C TRP A 124 7.32 -7.32 0.92
N ILE A 125 7.70 -7.21 2.18
CA ILE A 125 9.06 -7.45 2.68
C ILE A 125 8.98 -8.39 3.88
N ALA A 126 9.86 -9.38 3.92
CA ALA A 126 10.11 -10.28 5.03
C ALA A 126 11.48 -9.98 5.65
N ALA A 127 11.51 -9.75 6.96
CA ALA A 127 12.71 -9.28 7.66
C ALA A 127 12.93 -9.96 9.03
N SER A 128 12.42 -11.19 9.21
CA SER A 128 12.49 -11.96 10.47
C SER A 128 12.00 -11.19 11.71
N ILE A 129 11.02 -10.31 11.53
CA ILE A 129 10.45 -9.53 12.61
C ILE A 129 9.57 -10.47 13.45
N ARG A 130 9.93 -10.66 14.73
CA ARG A 130 9.18 -11.57 15.63
C ARG A 130 7.93 -10.94 16.24
N ASN A 131 7.95 -9.63 16.46
CA ASN A 131 6.92 -8.92 17.19
C ASN A 131 6.22 -7.89 16.29
N ALA A 132 4.91 -8.07 16.06
CA ALA A 132 4.11 -7.12 15.29
C ALA A 132 4.09 -5.72 15.89
N LYS A 133 4.34 -5.56 17.21
CA LYS A 133 4.44 -4.25 17.87
C LYS A 133 5.64 -3.41 17.39
N ASP A 134 6.63 -4.06 16.78
CA ASP A 134 7.81 -3.39 16.25
C ASP A 134 7.54 -2.77 14.87
N VAL A 135 6.47 -3.23 14.21
CA VAL A 135 5.95 -2.66 12.97
C VAL A 135 4.81 -1.71 13.31
N SER A 136 4.90 -0.50 12.79
CA SER A 136 3.83 0.48 12.91
C SER A 136 3.22 0.76 11.54
N VAL A 137 1.92 0.48 11.40
CA VAL A 137 1.17 0.82 10.19
C VAL A 137 1.13 2.35 10.04
N GLY A 138 1.53 2.82 8.87
CA GLY A 138 1.74 4.22 8.51
C GLY A 138 3.17 4.73 8.70
N ASP A 139 4.09 3.92 9.25
CA ASP A 139 5.50 4.33 9.41
C ASP A 139 6.24 4.38 8.07
N THR A 140 7.38 5.08 8.06
CA THR A 140 8.30 5.16 6.93
C THR A 140 9.51 4.26 7.17
N ILE A 141 9.83 3.45 6.17
CA ILE A 141 11.05 2.66 6.09
C ILE A 141 12.06 3.38 5.20
N THR A 142 13.31 3.40 5.65
CA THR A 142 14.47 3.91 4.90
C THR A 142 15.68 2.97 5.06
N LEU A 143 16.64 3.03 4.14
CA LEU A 143 17.89 2.30 4.25
C LEU A 143 18.76 2.80 5.41
N VAL A 144 19.54 1.89 6.01
CA VAL A 144 20.51 2.23 7.07
C VAL A 144 21.74 2.93 6.49
N ALA A 145 22.22 2.48 5.34
CA ALA A 145 23.41 3.02 4.68
C ALA A 145 23.21 4.45 4.16
N ASN A 146 22.01 4.75 3.63
CA ASN A 146 21.64 6.07 3.15
C ASN A 146 20.23 6.44 3.67
N PRO A 147 20.12 6.92 4.91
CA PRO A 147 18.84 7.20 5.53
C PRO A 147 18.20 8.47 4.98
N ALA A 148 16.90 8.40 4.69
CA ALA A 148 16.08 9.53 4.31
C ALA A 148 16.07 10.59 5.42
N LYS A 149 16.18 11.86 5.03
CA LYS A 149 16.22 12.98 5.99
C LYS A 149 14.88 13.25 6.66
N VAL A 150 13.79 12.99 5.93
CA VAL A 150 12.42 13.31 6.35
C VAL A 150 11.52 12.11 6.09
N ALA A 151 10.76 11.72 7.12
CA ALA A 151 9.74 10.67 7.01
C ALA A 151 8.53 11.13 6.19
N LEU A 152 7.76 10.19 5.65
CA LEU A 152 6.51 10.53 4.98
C LEU A 152 5.52 11.10 5.99
N SER A 153 4.84 12.18 5.60
CA SER A 153 3.78 12.78 6.39
C SER A 153 2.55 11.87 6.44
N GLY A 154 1.87 11.82 7.58
CA GLY A 154 0.58 11.14 7.71
C GLY A 154 0.55 10.07 8.80
N TYR A 155 1.71 9.64 9.32
CA TYR A 155 1.72 8.73 10.47
C TYR A 155 1.18 9.43 11.73
N LYS A 156 0.09 8.88 12.27
CA LYS A 156 -0.37 9.16 13.63
C LYS A 156 -0.59 7.83 14.33
N LYS A 157 0.13 7.62 15.44
CA LYS A 157 -0.11 6.45 16.30
C LYS A 157 -1.55 6.49 16.80
N LEU A 158 -2.34 5.50 16.41
CA LEU A 158 -3.72 5.34 16.86
C LEU A 158 -3.71 5.15 18.38
N LYS A 159 -4.47 6.01 19.08
CA LYS A 159 -4.71 5.87 20.51
C LYS A 159 -5.99 5.05 20.68
N PRO A 160 -5.96 3.95 21.44
CA PRO A 160 -7.19 3.22 21.77
C PRO A 160 -8.20 4.15 22.44
N VAL A 161 -9.44 4.14 21.95
CA VAL A 161 -10.54 4.97 22.48
C VAL A 161 -11.56 4.17 23.28
N VAL A 162 -11.49 2.84 23.24
CA VAL A 162 -12.32 1.93 24.04
C VAL A 162 -11.42 1.01 24.84
N TYR A 163 -11.73 0.86 26.12
CA TYR A 163 -11.08 -0.03 27.06
C TYR A 163 -12.15 -0.96 27.65
N THR A 164 -11.84 -2.24 27.82
CA THR A 164 -12.71 -3.25 28.44
C THR A 164 -11.95 -3.98 29.52
#